data_AF-A0A9W8KJ97-F1
#
_entry.id   AF-A0A9W8KJ97-F1
#
_cell.length_a   1.000
_cell.length_b   1.000
_cell.length_c   1.000
_cell.angle_alpha   90.00
_cell.angle_beta   90.00
_cell.angle_gamma   90.00
#
_symmetry.space_group_name_H-M   'P 1'
#
loop_
_entity.id
_entity.type
_entity.pdbx_description
1 polymer ?
#
loop_
_entity_poly.entity_id
_entity_poly.type
_entity_poly.pdbx_seq_one_letter_code
_entity_poly.pdbx_strand_id
1 'polypeptide(L)'
;MEQAFYTTLCDIPLFAGSLVTDSNGRIFVQVEKNNLNMLVYTDTSCDVDFDTIKNTGFDTKLLNRSFDHARDIPAPSSIIGGRIKLAQAHIIRLRDLSGVCLFVNIAHCLVDGIGYTAFVKRWAEVSQWLTKRQNGMSTALSKIEHIHDCSFISELWESETNKLDSLTLDSLSKGSVFAKFIAWMSPETRGTMLKLLVSIDKRIKCYFHISKERADVLHATGMFSK
;
A
#
# COMPACT_ATOMS: atom_id res chain seq x y z
N MET A 1 16.88 5.33 -3.81
CA MET A 1 15.51 4.96 -3.37
C MET A 1 14.72 4.33 -4.50
N GLU A 2 14.69 4.94 -5.69
CA GLU A 2 14.05 4.38 -6.89
C GLU A 2 14.52 2.96 -7.25
N GLN A 3 15.83 2.73 -7.38
CA GLN A 3 16.35 1.39 -7.67
C GLN A 3 15.93 0.35 -6.63
N ALA A 4 15.90 0.74 -5.35
CA ALA A 4 15.46 -0.13 -4.28
C ALA A 4 13.97 -0.47 -4.41
N PHE A 5 13.15 0.50 -4.79
CA PHE A 5 11.72 0.31 -5.02
C PHE A 5 11.49 -0.71 -6.13
N TYR A 6 12.13 -0.55 -7.28
CA TYR A 6 12.03 -1.51 -8.39
C TYR A 6 12.59 -2.89 -8.04
N THR A 7 13.68 -2.96 -7.27
CA THR A 7 14.23 -4.23 -6.80
C THR A 7 13.25 -4.94 -5.86
N THR A 8 12.58 -4.22 -4.96
CA THR A 8 11.52 -4.78 -4.10
C THR A 8 10.32 -5.26 -4.91
N LEU A 9 9.98 -4.59 -6.01
CA LEU A 9 8.90 -5.03 -6.89
C LEU A 9 9.21 -6.32 -7.63
N CYS A 10 10.48 -6.62 -7.89
CA CYS A 10 10.88 -7.92 -8.43
C CYS A 10 10.59 -9.08 -7.46
N ASP A 11 10.64 -8.83 -6.15
CA ASP A 11 10.27 -9.83 -5.14
C ASP A 11 8.74 -10.06 -5.11
N ILE A 12 7.95 -9.04 -5.48
CA ILE A 12 6.48 -9.06 -5.41
C ILE A 12 5.87 -8.59 -6.74
N PRO A 13 5.88 -9.45 -7.78
CA PRO A 13 5.48 -9.07 -9.13
C PRO A 13 4.00 -8.69 -9.26
N LEU A 14 3.17 -9.04 -8.27
CA LEU A 14 1.74 -8.72 -8.22
C LEU A 14 1.47 -7.21 -8.37
N PHE A 15 2.35 -6.36 -7.83
CA PHE A 15 2.21 -4.91 -7.94
C PHE A 15 2.41 -4.37 -9.37
N ALA A 16 3.08 -5.14 -10.24
CA ALA A 16 3.30 -4.78 -11.64
C ALA A 16 2.22 -5.36 -12.57
N GLY A 17 1.15 -5.94 -12.02
CA GLY A 17 0.04 -6.51 -12.79
C GLY A 17 -1.05 -5.50 -13.17
N SER A 18 -1.99 -5.95 -14.00
CA SER A 18 -3.22 -5.23 -14.31
C SER A 18 -4.41 -5.93 -13.68
N LEU A 19 -5.41 -5.17 -13.21
CA LEU A 19 -6.70 -5.74 -12.84
C LEU A 19 -7.45 -6.15 -14.10
N VAL A 20 -7.80 -7.42 -14.18
CA VAL A 20 -8.58 -7.99 -15.27
C VAL A 20 -9.85 -8.58 -14.69
N THR A 21 -10.95 -8.47 -15.42
CA THR A 21 -12.24 -9.05 -15.04
C THR A 21 -12.56 -10.18 -16.02
N ASP A 22 -12.87 -11.38 -15.52
CA ASP A 22 -13.31 -12.49 -16.37
C ASP A 22 -14.78 -12.32 -16.82
N SER A 23 -15.28 -13.25 -17.64
CA SER A 23 -16.68 -13.25 -18.10
C SER A 23 -17.71 -13.42 -16.98
N ASN A 24 -17.29 -13.83 -15.79
CA ASN A 24 -18.14 -14.01 -14.61
C ASN A 24 -18.05 -12.81 -13.64
N GLY A 25 -17.36 -11.74 -14.02
CA GLY A 25 -17.16 -10.56 -13.17
C GLY A 25 -16.07 -10.74 -12.11
N ARG A 26 -15.32 -11.85 -12.10
CA ARG A 26 -14.24 -12.08 -11.13
C ARG A 26 -13.05 -11.21 -11.49
N ILE A 27 -12.55 -10.44 -10.51
CA ILE A 27 -11.36 -9.61 -10.67
C ILE A 27 -10.14 -10.41 -10.25
N PHE A 28 -9.12 -10.44 -11.08
CA PHE A 28 -7.81 -11.01 -10.75
C PHE A 28 -6.69 -10.10 -11.27
N VAL A 29 -5.49 -10.33 -10.77
CA VAL A 29 -4.29 -9.59 -11.19
C VAL A 29 -3.57 -10.41 -12.25
N GLN A 30 -3.46 -9.86 -13.46
CA GLN A 30 -2.68 -10.46 -14.53
C GLN A 30 -1.31 -9.78 -14.63
N VAL A 31 -0.24 -10.56 -14.49
CA VAL A 31 1.14 -10.10 -14.68
C VAL A 31 1.65 -10.56 -16.04
N GLU A 32 1.78 -9.63 -16.98
CA GLU A 32 2.30 -9.90 -18.32
C GLU A 32 3.77 -9.50 -18.42
N LYS A 33 4.68 -10.47 -18.56
CA LYS A 33 6.14 -10.24 -18.61
C LYS A 33 6.56 -9.16 -19.60
N ASN A 34 5.91 -9.11 -20.77
CA ASN A 34 6.25 -8.18 -21.85
C ASN A 34 5.44 -6.88 -21.81
N ASN A 35 4.58 -6.71 -20.81
CA ASN A 35 3.59 -5.64 -20.74
C ASN A 35 3.23 -5.30 -19.28
N LEU A 36 4.27 -5.13 -18.47
CA LEU A 36 4.12 -4.85 -17.05
C LEU A 36 3.42 -3.51 -16.85
N ASN A 37 2.43 -3.50 -15.97
CA ASN A 37 1.78 -2.28 -15.52
C ASN A 37 2.66 -1.61 -14.46
N MET A 38 3.79 -1.06 -14.92
CA MET A 38 4.80 -0.49 -14.04
C MET A 38 4.19 0.60 -13.15
N LEU A 39 4.59 0.56 -11.88
CA LEU A 39 4.20 1.53 -10.87
C LEU A 39 4.76 2.91 -11.21
N VAL A 40 4.10 3.93 -10.68
CA VAL A 40 4.58 5.31 -10.79
C VAL A 40 5.50 5.60 -9.61
N TYR A 41 6.76 5.92 -9.89
CA TYR A 41 7.70 6.47 -8.93
C TYR A 41 7.91 7.94 -9.26
N THR A 42 7.73 8.81 -8.28
CA THR A 42 7.92 10.25 -8.44
C THR A 42 8.85 10.75 -7.34
N ASP A 43 9.84 11.55 -7.69
CA ASP A 43 10.75 12.21 -6.75
C ASP A 43 10.68 13.72 -7.03
N THR A 44 10.32 14.50 -6.02
CA THR A 44 10.15 15.96 -6.11
C THR A 44 10.79 16.62 -4.90
N SER A 45 11.02 17.93 -4.99
CA SER A 45 11.44 18.76 -3.86
C SER A 45 10.35 19.75 -3.47
N CYS A 46 10.32 20.17 -2.21
CA CYS A 46 9.52 21.30 -1.75
C CYS A 46 10.38 22.31 -0.97
N ASP A 47 9.99 23.59 -1.03
CA ASP A 47 10.65 24.70 -0.34
C ASP A 47 10.12 24.88 1.10
N VAL A 48 9.93 23.76 1.80
CA VAL A 48 9.47 23.73 3.19
C VAL A 48 10.45 22.87 3.97
N ASP A 49 10.93 23.37 5.11
CA ASP A 49 11.79 22.59 6.01
C ASP A 49 10.97 21.71 6.96
N PHE A 50 11.63 20.71 7.53
CA PHE A 50 11.01 19.78 8.47
C PHE A 50 10.43 20.45 9.73
N ASP A 51 11.13 21.44 10.29
CA ASP A 51 10.69 22.10 11.51
C ASP A 51 9.39 22.88 11.31
N THR A 52 9.21 23.48 10.15
CA THR A 52 7.96 24.15 9.75
C THR A 52 6.80 23.15 9.69
N ILE A 53 7.00 21.97 9.10
CA ILE A 53 5.99 20.90 9.06
C ILE A 53 5.67 20.42 10.48
N LYS A 54 6.69 20.22 11.31
CA LYS A 54 6.52 19.79 12.70
C LYS A 54 5.76 20.83 13.55
N ASN A 55 6.13 22.10 13.44
CA ASN A 55 5.54 23.21 14.21
C ASN A 55 4.09 23.49 13.82
N THR A 56 3.66 23.07 12.63
CA THR A 56 2.27 23.15 12.17
C THR A 56 1.47 21.89 12.45
N GLY A 57 2.02 20.95 13.23
CA GLY A 57 1.34 19.69 13.56
C GLY A 57 1.22 18.74 12.36
N PHE A 58 2.20 18.78 11.45
CA PHE A 58 2.25 17.98 10.23
C PHE A 58 1.13 18.30 9.23
N ASP A 59 0.80 19.59 9.04
CA ASP A 59 -0.18 20.00 8.02
C ASP A 59 0.33 19.68 6.60
N THR A 60 -0.19 18.61 6.02
CA THR A 60 0.14 18.18 4.65
C THR A 60 -0.17 19.22 3.58
N LYS A 61 -1.01 20.22 3.86
CA LYS A 61 -1.27 21.32 2.92
C LYS A 61 -0.03 22.19 2.67
N LEU A 62 0.96 22.17 3.55
CA LEU A 62 2.23 22.85 3.31
C LEU A 62 3.03 22.23 2.17
N LEU A 63 2.72 20.98 1.81
CA LEU A 63 3.32 20.27 0.68
C LEU A 63 2.61 20.61 -0.66
N ASN A 64 1.60 21.50 -0.63
CA ASN A 64 0.73 21.84 -1.78
C ASN A 64 1.50 22.58 -2.88
N ARG A 65 2.04 21.78 -3.79
CA ARG A 65 2.17 21.98 -5.25
C ARG A 65 2.58 20.68 -5.92
N SER A 66 3.17 19.76 -5.16
CA SER A 66 3.56 18.42 -5.63
C SER A 66 2.56 17.33 -5.20
N PHE A 67 1.71 17.62 -4.20
CA PHE A 67 0.89 16.62 -3.49
C PHE A 67 -0.31 16.09 -4.27
N ASP A 68 -0.86 16.88 -5.20
CA ASP A 68 -2.09 16.49 -5.92
C ASP A 68 -1.89 15.19 -6.73
N HIS A 69 -0.67 14.90 -7.18
CA HIS A 69 -0.34 13.69 -7.94
C HIS A 69 -0.25 12.40 -7.11
N ALA A 70 -0.08 12.49 -5.79
CA ALA A 70 -0.07 11.33 -4.89
C ALA A 70 -1.45 11.03 -4.26
N ARG A 71 -2.36 12.02 -4.26
CA ARG A 71 -3.73 11.89 -3.76
C ARG A 71 -4.69 11.27 -4.74
N ASP A 72 -4.35 11.24 -6.03
CA ASP A 72 -5.12 10.51 -7.00
C ASP A 72 -5.08 9.04 -6.62
N ILE A 73 -6.09 8.63 -5.83
CA ILE A 73 -6.59 7.25 -5.80
C ILE A 73 -6.52 6.80 -7.26
N PRO A 74 -5.91 5.64 -7.57
CA PRO A 74 -5.93 5.08 -8.91
C PRO A 74 -7.39 5.02 -9.39
N ALA A 75 -7.82 6.09 -10.04
CA ALA A 75 -9.19 6.31 -10.42
C ALA A 75 -9.26 5.91 -11.88
N PRO A 76 -10.35 5.29 -12.34
CA PRO A 76 -10.57 5.04 -13.75
C PRO A 76 -10.44 6.33 -14.60
N SER A 77 -10.55 7.52 -14.00
CA SER A 77 -10.39 8.79 -14.71
C SER A 77 -8.94 9.29 -14.86
N SER A 78 -7.95 8.76 -14.12
CA SER A 78 -6.52 9.13 -14.27
C SER A 78 -5.78 8.21 -15.23
N ILE A 79 -6.55 7.57 -16.13
CA ILE A 79 -6.12 6.67 -17.23
C ILE A 79 -5.08 7.36 -18.13
N ILE A 80 -3.81 7.32 -17.74
CA ILE A 80 -2.70 7.36 -18.68
C ILE A 80 -2.56 5.92 -19.19
N GLY A 81 -3.17 5.62 -20.34
CA GLY A 81 -3.06 4.31 -20.99
C GLY A 81 -4.08 3.23 -20.57
N GLY A 82 -5.15 3.60 -19.86
CA GLY A 82 -6.35 2.74 -19.69
C GLY A 82 -6.30 1.79 -18.50
N ARG A 83 -5.20 1.77 -17.74
CA ARG A 83 -4.94 0.77 -16.70
C ARG A 83 -4.86 1.41 -15.32
N ILE A 84 -5.55 0.81 -14.36
CA ILE A 84 -5.45 1.17 -12.95
C ILE A 84 -4.04 0.79 -12.46
N LYS A 85 -3.28 1.76 -11.95
CA LYS A 85 -1.99 1.50 -11.31
C LYS A 85 -2.22 0.87 -9.94
N LEU A 86 -1.60 -0.29 -9.73
CA LEU A 86 -1.79 -1.08 -8.51
C LEU A 86 -0.97 -0.55 -7.32
N ALA A 87 0.09 0.19 -7.59
CA ALA A 87 0.80 0.93 -6.57
C ALA A 87 1.58 2.13 -7.15
N GLN A 88 1.87 3.09 -6.30
CA GLN A 88 2.57 4.34 -6.60
C GLN A 88 3.38 4.76 -5.38
N ALA A 89 4.56 5.33 -5.62
CA ALA A 89 5.38 5.94 -4.58
C ALA A 89 5.76 7.36 -5.00
N HIS A 90 5.63 8.31 -4.07
CA HIS A 90 6.04 9.69 -4.25
C HIS A 90 6.92 10.14 -3.09
N ILE A 91 8.15 10.51 -3.43
CA ILE A 91 9.13 11.10 -2.53
C ILE A 91 9.07 12.62 -2.66
N ILE A 92 8.96 13.31 -1.53
CA ILE A 92 9.12 14.76 -1.46
C ILE A 92 10.31 15.05 -0.56
N ARG A 93 11.36 15.63 -1.14
CA ARG A 93 12.56 16.09 -0.44
C ARG A 93 12.30 17.48 0.11
N LEU A 94 12.46 17.64 1.42
CA LEU A 94 12.27 18.93 2.09
C LEU A 94 13.48 19.85 1.83
N ARG A 95 13.28 21.14 2.05
CA ARG A 95 14.32 22.17 1.87
C ARG A 95 15.59 21.80 2.63
N ASP A 96 16.73 22.05 1.99
CA ASP A 96 18.08 21.85 2.56
C ASP A 96 18.32 20.44 3.12
N LEU A 97 17.64 19.44 2.55
CA LEU A 97 17.68 18.04 3.01
C LEU A 97 17.27 17.89 4.50
N SER A 98 16.50 18.84 5.03
CA SER A 98 16.00 18.81 6.42
C SER A 98 15.09 17.61 6.71
N GLY A 99 14.56 16.96 5.67
CA GLY A 99 13.84 15.71 5.78
C GLY A 99 13.28 15.21 4.45
N VAL A 100 12.48 14.14 4.54
CA VAL A 100 11.80 13.53 3.39
C VAL A 100 10.38 13.14 3.82
N CYS A 101 9.41 13.40 2.95
CA CYS A 101 8.08 12.81 3.02
C CYS A 101 7.96 11.68 2.01
N LEU A 102 7.43 10.54 2.45
CA LEU A 102 7.19 9.36 1.64
C LEU A 102 5.69 9.09 1.57
N PHE A 103 5.13 9.12 0.36
CA PHE A 103 3.76 8.70 0.08
C PHE A 103 3.80 7.39 -0.69
N VAL A 104 3.15 6.37 -0.16
CA VAL A 104 2.98 5.08 -0.85
C VAL A 104 1.49 4.81 -0.93
N ASN A 105 1.01 4.65 -2.15
CA ASN A 105 -0.37 4.28 -2.42
C ASN A 105 -0.36 2.88 -3.02
N ILE A 106 -1.13 1.98 -2.45
CA ILE A 106 -1.26 0.60 -2.92
C ILE A 106 -2.75 0.29 -3.01
N ALA A 107 -3.17 -0.29 -4.14
CA ALA A 107 -4.53 -0.73 -4.32
C ALA A 107 -4.89 -1.77 -3.27
N HIS A 108 -5.90 -1.47 -2.45
CA HIS A 108 -6.31 -2.31 -1.31
C HIS A 108 -6.82 -3.70 -1.74
N CYS A 109 -7.14 -3.89 -3.02
CA CYS A 109 -7.44 -5.22 -3.57
C CYS A 109 -6.23 -6.17 -3.62
N LEU A 110 -5.00 -5.66 -3.45
CA LEU A 110 -3.78 -6.47 -3.44
C LEU A 110 -3.34 -6.88 -2.05
N VAL A 111 -3.39 -5.94 -1.11
CA VAL A 111 -2.85 -6.11 0.24
C VAL A 111 -3.71 -5.39 1.26
N ASP A 112 -3.75 -5.94 2.45
CA ASP A 112 -4.26 -5.27 3.64
C ASP A 112 -3.16 -4.41 4.30
N GLY A 113 -3.43 -3.89 5.49
CA GLY A 113 -2.45 -3.10 6.25
C GLY A 113 -1.18 -3.87 6.62
N ILE A 114 -1.25 -5.19 6.82
CA ILE A 114 -0.10 -6.04 7.13
C ILE A 114 0.77 -6.16 5.87
N GLY A 115 0.17 -6.50 4.72
CA GLY A 115 0.88 -6.58 3.45
C GLY A 115 1.48 -5.25 3.01
N TYR A 116 0.77 -4.13 3.24
CA TYR A 116 1.32 -2.79 3.04
C TYR A 116 2.58 -2.55 3.88
N THR A 117 2.52 -2.86 5.18
CA THR A 117 3.65 -2.68 6.09
C THR A 117 4.83 -3.58 5.71
N ALA A 118 4.55 -4.83 5.33
CA ALA A 118 5.55 -5.78 4.85
C ALA A 118 6.27 -5.27 3.59
N PHE A 119 5.52 -4.70 2.62
CA PHE A 119 6.09 -4.08 1.43
C PHE A 119 7.03 -2.91 1.78
N VAL A 120 6.57 -1.97 2.61
CA VAL A 120 7.38 -0.81 3.01
C VAL A 120 8.63 -1.24 3.77
N LYS A 121 8.51 -2.21 4.68
CA LYS A 121 9.65 -2.80 5.40
C LYS A 121 10.66 -3.41 4.43
N ARG A 122 10.19 -4.22 3.48
CA ARG A 122 11.07 -4.82 2.47
C ARG A 122 11.77 -3.77 1.62
N TRP A 123 11.06 -2.72 1.22
CA TRP A 123 11.68 -1.63 0.48
C TRP A 123 12.77 -0.91 1.28
N ALA A 124 12.59 -0.73 2.58
CA ALA A 124 13.63 -0.20 3.46
C ALA A 124 14.85 -1.14 3.55
N GLU A 125 14.64 -2.45 3.72
CA GLU A 125 15.71 -3.46 3.75
C GLU A 125 16.54 -3.46 2.46
N VAL A 126 15.88 -3.45 1.31
CA VAL A 126 16.53 -3.40 -0.01
C VAL A 126 17.29 -2.09 -0.20
N SER A 127 16.74 -0.96 0.27
CA SER A 127 17.42 0.34 0.23
C SER A 127 18.72 0.33 1.04
N GLN A 128 18.68 -0.24 2.24
CA GLN A 128 19.87 -0.39 3.09
C GLN A 128 20.90 -1.34 2.46
N TRP A 129 20.43 -2.47 1.91
CA TRP A 129 21.29 -3.44 1.24
C TRP A 129 22.03 -2.82 0.05
N LEU A 130 21.33 -2.07 -0.81
CA LEU A 130 21.95 -1.36 -1.93
C LEU A 130 23.00 -0.35 -1.46
N THR A 131 22.71 0.39 -0.39
CA THR A 131 23.64 1.37 0.19
C THR A 131 24.90 0.68 0.72
N LYS A 132 24.76 -0.42 1.47
CA LYS A 132 25.89 -1.21 1.97
C LYS A 132 26.73 -1.76 0.83
N ARG A 133 26.08 -2.29 -0.21
CA ARG A 133 26.74 -2.81 -1.41
C ARG A 133 27.54 -1.73 -2.15
N GLN A 134 26.99 -0.52 -2.28
CA GLN A 134 27.69 0.61 -2.89
C GLN A 134 28.92 1.04 -2.09
N ASN A 135 28.87 0.89 -0.76
CA ASN A 135 30.00 1.15 0.13
C ASN A 135 31.00 -0.01 0.24
N GLY A 136 30.91 -1.01 -0.65
CA GLY A 136 31.82 -2.16 -0.68
C GLY A 136 31.57 -3.21 0.42
N MET A 137 30.49 -3.08 1.20
CA MET A 137 30.11 -4.10 2.19
C MET A 137 29.33 -5.22 1.50
N SER A 138 29.87 -6.44 1.55
CA SER A 138 29.14 -7.61 1.09
C SER A 138 28.18 -8.10 2.16
N THR A 139 26.89 -7.83 1.97
CA THR A 139 25.83 -8.41 2.80
C THR A 139 24.83 -9.13 1.90
N ALA A 140 24.45 -10.37 2.25
CA ALA A 140 23.39 -11.07 1.57
C ALA A 140 22.05 -10.38 1.87
N LEU A 141 21.23 -10.15 0.84
CA LEU A 141 19.84 -9.74 1.04
C LEU A 141 19.05 -10.97 1.51
N SER A 142 18.27 -10.83 2.57
CA SER A 142 17.37 -11.89 3.03
C SER A 142 16.43 -12.29 1.88
N LYS A 143 16.30 -13.59 1.62
CA LYS A 143 15.25 -14.09 0.73
C LYS A 143 13.92 -14.00 1.47
N ILE A 144 12.90 -13.48 0.81
CA ILE A 144 11.54 -13.61 1.32
C ILE A 144 10.92 -14.84 0.67
N GLU A 145 10.36 -15.71 1.50
CA GLU A 145 9.44 -16.74 1.05
C GLU A 145 8.04 -16.11 1.03
N HIS A 146 7.50 -15.93 -0.17
CA HIS A 146 6.13 -15.45 -0.34
C HIS A 146 5.22 -16.65 -0.52
N ILE A 147 4.33 -16.88 0.45
CA ILE A 147 3.21 -17.82 0.28
C ILE A 147 2.11 -17.03 -0.44
N HIS A 148 1.99 -17.25 -1.75
CA HIS A 148 0.95 -16.64 -2.58
C HIS A 148 -0.33 -17.48 -2.65
N ASP A 149 -0.38 -18.58 -1.89
CA ASP A 149 -1.49 -19.51 -1.91
C ASP A 149 -2.56 -19.10 -0.89
N CYS A 150 -3.68 -18.57 -1.38
CA CYS A 150 -4.83 -18.28 -0.53
C CYS A 150 -5.49 -19.56 0.03
N SER A 151 -5.20 -20.75 -0.50
CA SER A 151 -5.67 -22.01 0.10
C SER A 151 -4.95 -22.33 1.42
N PHE A 152 -3.79 -21.73 1.66
CA PHE A 152 -3.15 -21.76 2.97
C PHE A 152 -3.98 -21.05 4.04
N ILE A 153 -4.86 -20.11 3.65
CA ILE A 153 -5.84 -19.49 4.57
C ILE A 153 -6.87 -20.54 5.02
N SER A 154 -7.26 -21.49 4.17
CA SER A 154 -8.09 -22.62 4.66
C SER A 154 -7.31 -23.50 5.64
N GLU A 155 -6.05 -23.83 5.34
CA GLU A 155 -5.24 -24.75 6.16
C GLU A 155 -4.82 -24.18 7.51
N LEU A 156 -4.38 -22.91 7.56
CA LEU A 156 -3.96 -22.26 8.80
C LEU A 156 -5.14 -22.09 9.77
N TRP A 157 -6.35 -21.90 9.24
CA TRP A 157 -7.55 -21.65 10.04
C TRP A 157 -8.28 -22.92 10.51
N GLU A 158 -8.05 -24.08 9.89
CA GLU A 158 -8.49 -25.36 10.46
C GLU A 158 -7.85 -25.64 11.84
N SER A 159 -6.75 -24.96 12.15
CA SER A 159 -5.99 -25.11 13.39
C SER A 159 -6.40 -24.16 14.55
N GLU A 160 -7.25 -23.14 14.32
CA GLU A 160 -7.66 -22.17 15.35
C GLU A 160 -9.09 -22.40 15.88
N THR A 161 -9.28 -22.23 17.20
CA THR A 161 -10.52 -22.56 17.93
C THR A 161 -11.69 -21.60 17.70
N ASN A 162 -11.47 -20.46 17.05
CA ASN A 162 -12.51 -19.47 16.74
C ASN A 162 -12.82 -19.46 15.25
N LYS A 163 -13.68 -20.39 14.81
CA LYS A 163 -14.16 -20.42 13.42
C LYS A 163 -14.94 -19.13 13.13
N LEU A 164 -14.53 -18.42 12.08
CA LEU A 164 -15.36 -17.39 11.45
C LEU A 164 -16.72 -18.00 11.12
N ASP A 165 -17.78 -17.22 11.32
CA ASP A 165 -19.12 -17.67 10.96
C ASP A 165 -19.18 -17.95 9.45
N SER A 166 -20.05 -18.88 9.04
CA SER A 166 -20.15 -19.34 7.66
C SER A 166 -20.38 -18.21 6.66
N LEU A 167 -21.02 -17.10 7.08
CA LEU A 167 -21.30 -15.96 6.21
C LEU A 167 -20.02 -15.17 5.92
N THR A 168 -19.18 -14.94 6.92
CA THR A 168 -17.89 -14.25 6.73
C THR A 168 -16.92 -15.11 5.93
N LEU A 169 -16.89 -16.42 6.19
CA LEU A 169 -16.08 -17.36 5.40
C LEU A 169 -16.54 -17.43 3.94
N ASP A 170 -17.84 -17.51 3.67
CA ASP A 170 -18.37 -17.48 2.30
C ASP A 170 -18.15 -16.11 1.63
N SER A 171 -18.19 -15.02 2.38
CA SER A 171 -17.87 -13.69 1.84
C SER A 171 -16.40 -13.56 1.44
N LEU A 172 -15.47 -14.17 2.19
CA LEU A 172 -14.04 -14.17 1.91
C LEU A 172 -13.64 -15.18 0.82
N SER A 173 -14.30 -16.34 0.75
CA SER A 173 -13.95 -17.43 -0.16
C SER A 173 -14.76 -17.47 -1.46
N LYS A 174 -16.06 -17.19 -1.42
CA LYS A 174 -16.99 -17.29 -2.56
C LYS A 174 -17.46 -15.92 -3.08
N GLY A 175 -17.19 -14.85 -2.34
CA GLY A 175 -17.69 -13.51 -2.58
C GLY A 175 -19.18 -13.38 -2.25
N SER A 176 -19.56 -12.37 -1.46
CA SER A 176 -20.96 -12.10 -1.11
C SER A 176 -21.81 -11.74 -2.34
N VAL A 177 -23.14 -11.90 -2.24
CA VAL A 177 -24.07 -11.46 -3.31
C VAL A 177 -23.90 -9.97 -3.60
N PHE A 178 -23.66 -9.17 -2.55
CA PHE A 178 -23.32 -7.76 -2.70
C PHE A 178 -22.01 -7.58 -3.47
N ALA A 179 -20.94 -8.29 -3.12
CA ALA A 179 -19.68 -8.24 -3.86
C ALA A 179 -19.84 -8.65 -5.33
N LYS A 180 -20.67 -9.66 -5.64
CA LYS A 180 -21.01 -10.06 -7.01
C LYS A 180 -21.79 -8.99 -7.76
N PHE A 181 -22.76 -8.35 -7.10
CA PHE A 181 -23.48 -7.21 -7.67
C PHE A 181 -22.55 -6.04 -7.97
N ILE A 182 -21.66 -5.69 -7.03
CA ILE A 182 -20.63 -4.66 -7.26
C ILE A 182 -19.72 -5.07 -8.41
N ALA A 183 -19.29 -6.33 -8.46
CA ALA A 183 -18.39 -6.84 -9.48
C ALA A 183 -19.01 -6.85 -10.89
N TRP A 184 -20.32 -7.03 -10.99
CA TRP A 184 -21.08 -6.97 -12.25
C TRP A 184 -21.16 -5.56 -12.86
N MET A 185 -20.99 -4.50 -12.06
CA MET A 185 -21.00 -3.13 -12.57
C MET A 185 -19.76 -2.80 -13.42
N SER A 186 -19.90 -1.87 -14.38
CA SER A 186 -18.77 -1.40 -15.19
C SER A 186 -17.66 -0.76 -14.31
N PRO A 187 -16.39 -0.77 -14.74
CA PRO A 187 -15.28 -0.10 -14.03
C PRO A 187 -15.58 1.36 -13.67
N GLU A 188 -16.22 2.12 -14.55
CA GLU A 188 -16.59 3.53 -14.36
C GLU A 188 -17.67 3.67 -13.29
N THR A 189 -18.69 2.82 -13.33
CA THR A 189 -19.79 2.82 -12.36
C THR A 189 -19.27 2.42 -10.97
N ARG A 190 -18.43 1.39 -10.90
CA ARG A 190 -17.74 0.98 -9.65
C ARG A 190 -16.88 2.13 -9.10
N GLY A 191 -16.07 2.75 -9.94
CA GLY A 191 -15.23 3.88 -9.57
C GLY A 191 -16.04 5.06 -9.00
N THR A 192 -17.15 5.39 -9.65
CA THR A 192 -18.07 6.45 -9.20
C THR A 192 -18.71 6.10 -7.85
N MET A 193 -19.21 4.86 -7.69
CA MET A 193 -19.81 4.40 -6.44
C MET A 193 -18.80 4.40 -5.28
N LEU A 194 -17.58 3.92 -5.53
CA LEU A 194 -16.51 3.93 -4.53
C LEU A 194 -16.11 5.36 -4.16
N LYS A 195 -16.03 6.27 -5.14
CA LYS A 195 -15.74 7.70 -4.89
C LYS A 195 -16.82 8.33 -4.02
N LEU A 196 -18.08 7.98 -4.24
CA LEU A 196 -19.21 8.40 -3.40
C LEU A 196 -19.09 7.83 -1.98
N LEU A 197 -18.84 6.52 -1.83
CA LEU A 197 -18.66 5.89 -0.50
C LEU A 197 -17.50 6.50 0.28
N VAL A 198 -16.36 6.76 -0.38
CA VAL A 198 -15.20 7.43 0.22
C VAL A 198 -15.53 8.88 0.60
N SER A 199 -16.32 9.60 -0.21
CA SER A 199 -16.75 10.97 0.11
C SER A 199 -17.70 11.04 1.33
N ILE A 200 -18.42 9.95 1.59
CA ILE A 200 -19.30 9.79 2.76
C ILE A 200 -18.46 9.40 4.00
N ASP A 201 -17.36 8.67 3.82
CA ASP A 201 -16.43 8.30 4.89
C ASP A 201 -15.51 9.48 5.27
N LYS A 202 -16.01 10.38 6.11
CA LYS A 202 -15.27 11.55 6.64
C LYS A 202 -14.14 11.22 7.63
N ARG A 203 -13.73 9.95 7.75
CA ARG A 203 -12.74 9.53 8.74
C ARG A 203 -11.32 9.81 8.23
N ILE A 204 -10.68 10.82 8.80
CA ILE A 204 -9.23 11.02 8.70
C ILE A 204 -8.57 9.87 9.46
N LYS A 205 -7.90 8.96 8.74
CA LYS A 205 -7.09 7.91 9.35
C LYS A 205 -5.68 8.45 9.60
N CYS A 206 -5.42 8.89 10.83
CA CYS A 206 -4.08 9.21 11.29
C CYS A 206 -3.42 7.93 11.82
N TYR A 207 -2.33 7.50 11.19
CA TYR A 207 -1.49 6.42 11.72
C TYR A 207 -0.42 7.07 12.60
N PHE A 208 -0.46 6.81 13.90
CA PHE A 208 0.57 7.26 14.82
C PHE A 208 1.63 6.16 14.94
N HIS A 209 2.88 6.51 14.67
CA HIS A 209 4.01 5.66 15.02
C HIS A 209 4.34 5.88 16.50
N ILE A 210 4.07 4.88 17.33
CA ILE A 210 4.57 4.82 18.70
C ILE A 210 5.89 4.04 18.65
N SER A 211 7.01 4.68 19.01
CA SER A 211 8.29 3.96 19.11
C SER A 211 8.19 2.88 20.19
N LYS A 212 9.00 1.82 20.08
CA LYS A 212 9.00 0.74 21.07
C LYS A 212 9.23 1.27 22.49
N GLU A 213 10.16 2.21 22.67
CA GLU A 213 10.41 2.83 23.98
C GLU A 213 9.16 3.54 24.52
N ARG A 214 8.39 4.23 23.66
CA ARG A 214 7.15 4.89 24.08
C ARG A 214 6.01 3.90 24.32
N ALA A 215 5.95 2.81 23.56
CA ALA A 215 4.98 1.75 23.78
C ALA A 215 5.24 1.06 25.13
N ASP A 216 6.50 0.80 25.46
CA ASP A 216 6.93 0.21 26.73
C ASP A 216 6.61 1.15 27.92
N VAL A 217 6.81 2.46 27.76
CA VAL A 217 6.41 3.46 28.76
C VAL A 217 4.90 3.50 28.96
N LEU A 218 4.11 3.48 27.88
CA LEU A 218 2.64 3.48 27.97
C LEU A 218 2.08 2.19 28.60
N HIS A 219 2.77 1.08 28.38
CA HIS A 219 2.46 -0.20 29.02
C HIS A 219 2.79 -0.16 30.52
N ALA A 220 3.93 0.42 30.88
CA ALA A 220 4.35 0.57 32.28
C ALA A 220 3.47 1.55 33.09
N THR A 221 2.87 2.55 32.45
CA THR A 221 1.99 3.53 33.12
C THR A 221 0.54 3.09 33.26
N GLY A 222 0.18 1.88 32.82
CA GLY A 222 -1.17 1.33 32.96
C GLY A 222 -2.22 1.98 32.06
N MET A 223 -1.82 2.79 31.07
CA MET A 223 -2.76 3.43 30.14
C MET A 223 -3.52 2.44 29.23
N PHE A 224 -3.07 1.19 29.16
CA PHE A 224 -3.71 0.12 28.39
C PHE A 224 -4.28 -1.01 29.27
N SER A 225 -4.34 -0.86 30.60
CA SER A 225 -5.05 -1.84 31.43
C SER A 225 -6.54 -1.51 31.46
N LYS A 226 -7.30 -2.05 30.50
CA LYS A 226 -8.68 -2.52 30.64
C LYS A 226 -9.03 -3.45 29.50
#